data_AF-X0T234-F1
#
_entry.id   AF-X0T234-F1
#
_cell.length_a   1.000
_cell.length_b   1.000
_cell.length_c   1.000
_cell.angle_alpha   90.00
_cell.angle_beta   90.00
_cell.angle_gamma   90.00
#
_symmetry.space_group_name_H-M   'P 1'
#
loop_
_entity.id
_entity.type
_entity.pdbx_description
1 polymer ?
#
loop_
_entity_poly.entity_id
_entity_poly.type
_entity_poly.pdbx_seq_one_letter_code
_entity_poly.pdbx_strand_id
1 'polypeptide(L)'
;MTKRIVIQGGYGAFHEIAAIKYFGNESIEIMPRDTFKDLMVALRKDKADYGIMAIENSLAGSILPNYNLLKESPMRIVGEIYLRIKQNLVALPGQTID
;
A
#
# COMPACT_ATOMS: atom_id res chain seq x y z
N MET A 1 -6.07 -13.99 -14.98
CA MET A 1 -5.31 -12.77 -15.32
C MET A 1 -4.72 -12.25 -14.03
N THR A 2 -3.43 -11.92 -14.00
CA THR A 2 -2.76 -11.36 -12.81
C THR A 2 -3.03 -9.86 -12.74
N LYS A 3 -3.50 -9.36 -11.60
CA LYS A 3 -3.76 -7.93 -11.38
C LYS A 3 -2.49 -7.23 -10.89
N ARG A 4 -2.15 -6.10 -11.49
CA ARG A 4 -0.99 -5.27 -11.12
C ARG A 4 -1.40 -4.26 -10.07
N ILE A 5 -0.83 -4.37 -8.87
CA ILE A 5 -1.19 -3.56 -7.71
C ILE A 5 -0.03 -2.65 -7.35
N VAL A 6 -0.20 -1.35 -7.54
CA VAL A 6 0.82 -0.37 -7.16
C VAL A 6 0.68 0.02 -5.69
N ILE A 7 1.82 0.05 -4.99
CA ILE A 7 1.91 0.42 -3.58
C ILE A 7 2.99 1.48 -3.37
N GLN A 8 2.89 2.23 -2.27
CA GLN A 8 3.98 3.06 -1.79
C GLN A 8 4.83 2.25 -0.78
N GLY A 9 6.15 2.32 -0.90
CA GLY A 9 7.10 1.54 -0.12
C GLY A 9 7.73 0.41 -0.93
N GLY A 10 8.17 -0.64 -0.25
CA GLY A 10 8.81 -1.82 -0.84
C GLY A 10 8.14 -3.13 -0.45
N TYR A 11 8.70 -4.24 -0.92
CA TYR A 11 8.32 -5.58 -0.46
C TYR A 11 8.51 -5.69 1.07
N GLY A 12 7.57 -6.35 1.74
CA GLY A 12 7.46 -6.43 3.20
C GLY A 12 6.76 -5.24 3.85
N ALA A 13 6.41 -4.18 3.11
CA ALA A 13 5.68 -3.05 3.67
C ALA A 13 4.24 -3.41 4.05
N PHE A 14 3.65 -2.66 4.99
CA PHE A 14 2.25 -2.84 5.37
C PHE A 14 1.27 -2.67 4.20
N HIS A 15 1.60 -1.87 3.18
CA HIS A 15 0.78 -1.74 1.97
C HIS A 15 0.76 -3.02 1.13
N GLU A 16 1.84 -3.78 1.07
CA GLU A 16 1.85 -5.10 0.42
C GLU A 16 0.97 -6.07 1.20
N ILE A 17 1.10 -6.10 2.53
CA ILE A 17 0.26 -6.93 3.40
C ILE A 17 -1.23 -6.59 3.20
N ALA A 18 -1.56 -5.30 3.09
CA ALA A 18 -2.91 -4.85 2.81
C ALA A 18 -3.40 -5.30 1.43
N ALA A 19 -2.54 -5.20 0.39
CA ALA A 19 -2.86 -5.67 -0.96
C ALA A 19 -3.17 -7.17 -0.97
N ILE A 20 -2.26 -7.98 -0.41
CA ILE A 20 -2.43 -9.45 -0.34
C ILE A 20 -3.71 -9.80 0.42
N LYS A 21 -4.00 -9.13 1.54
CA LYS A 21 -5.23 -9.38 2.32
C LYS A 21 -6.50 -8.98 1.58
N TYR A 22 -6.50 -7.86 0.88
CA TYR A 22 -7.68 -7.36 0.17
C TYR A 22 -8.01 -8.24 -1.04
N PHE A 23 -6.99 -8.62 -1.83
CA PHE A 23 -7.18 -9.44 -3.02
C PHE A 23 -7.24 -10.95 -2.71
N GLY A 24 -6.74 -11.39 -1.55
CA GLY A 24 -6.98 -12.70 -0.94
C GLY A 24 -6.55 -13.90 -1.79
N ASN A 25 -7.44 -14.34 -2.68
CA ASN A 25 -7.29 -15.52 -3.55
C ASN A 25 -6.95 -15.15 -5.00
N GLU A 26 -6.91 -13.87 -5.34
CA GLU A 26 -6.58 -13.42 -6.68
C GLU A 26 -5.07 -13.45 -6.93
N SER A 27 -4.67 -13.76 -8.16
CA SER A 27 -3.28 -13.60 -8.58
C SER A 27 -2.97 -12.10 -8.73
N ILE A 28 -2.00 -11.62 -7.95
CA ILE A 28 -1.56 -10.22 -7.98
C ILE A 28 -0.05 -10.11 -8.22
N GLU A 29 0.36 -9.02 -8.86
CA GLU A 29 1.74 -8.57 -8.99
C GLU A 29 1.88 -7.25 -8.24
N ILE A 30 2.79 -7.18 -7.27
CA ILE A 30 3.04 -5.96 -6.50
C ILE A 30 4.02 -5.08 -7.26
N MET A 31 3.68 -3.79 -7.42
CA MET A 31 4.50 -2.78 -8.08
C MET A 31 4.89 -1.68 -7.08
N PRO A 32 6.06 -1.77 -6.43
CA PRO A 32 6.48 -0.78 -5.45
C PRO A 32 6.85 0.56 -6.09
N ARG A 33 6.61 1.65 -5.33
CA ARG A 33 6.98 3.03 -5.67
C ARG A 33 7.44 3.77 -4.42
N ASP A 34 8.34 4.72 -4.60
CA ASP A 34 8.94 5.45 -3.48
C ASP A 34 7.92 6.37 -2.80
N THR A 35 7.04 7.01 -3.59
CA THR A 35 6.07 7.98 -3.07
C THR A 35 4.63 7.68 -3.49
N PHE A 36 3.66 8.24 -2.74
CA PHE A 36 2.25 8.20 -3.15
C PHE A 36 2.00 8.97 -4.45
N LYS A 37 2.80 9.99 -4.77
CA LYS A 37 2.71 10.68 -6.07
C LYS A 37 3.07 9.75 -7.23
N ASP A 38 4.13 8.95 -7.05
CA ASP A 38 4.56 7.97 -8.06
C ASP A 38 3.52 6.85 -8.23
N LEU A 39 2.90 6.42 -7.14
CA LEU A 39 1.76 5.51 -7.16
C LEU A 39 0.63 6.07 -8.04
N MET A 40 0.22 7.32 -7.80
CA MET A 40 -0.83 7.98 -8.57
C MET A 40 -0.45 8.18 -10.04
N VAL A 41 0.82 8.47 -10.34
CA VAL A 41 1.33 8.53 -11.72
C VAL A 41 1.25 7.16 -12.40
N ALA A 42 1.56 6.07 -11.71
CA ALA A 42 1.45 4.72 -12.28
C ALA A 42 0.00 4.37 -12.63
N LEU A 43 -0.95 4.69 -11.75
CA LEU A 43 -2.38 4.50 -12.02
C LEU A 43 -2.86 5.32 -13.22
N ARG A 44 -2.51 6.62 -13.27
CA ARG A 44 -2.92 7.50 -14.39
C ARG A 44 -2.34 7.11 -15.74
N LYS A 45 -1.23 6.37 -15.76
CA LYS A 45 -0.56 5.91 -16.99
C LYS A 45 -0.93 4.47 -17.36
N ASP A 46 -1.98 3.90 -16.75
CA ASP A 46 -2.44 2.51 -16.95
C ASP A 46 -1.34 1.45 -16.73
N LYS A 47 -0.33 1.80 -15.93
CA LYS A 47 0.80 0.92 -15.58
C LYS A 47 0.44 -0.07 -14.47
N ALA A 48 -0.65 0.17 -13.75
CA ALA A 48 -1.19 -0.69 -12.72
C ALA A 48 -2.72 -0.68 -12.79
N ASP A 49 -3.36 -1.76 -12.35
CA ASP A 49 -4.81 -1.93 -12.41
C ASP A 49 -5.49 -1.35 -11.16
N TYR A 50 -4.82 -1.43 -10.01
CA TYR A 50 -5.30 -0.88 -8.73
C TYR A 50 -4.13 -0.30 -7.91
N GLY A 51 -4.46 0.59 -6.98
CA GLY A 51 -3.50 1.13 -6.02
C GLY A 51 -3.98 0.93 -4.59
N ILE A 52 -3.06 0.59 -3.68
CA ILE A 52 -3.32 0.54 -2.24
C ILE A 52 -2.64 1.73 -1.59
N MET A 53 -3.42 2.57 -0.92
CA MET A 53 -2.98 3.80 -0.30
C MET A 53 -3.58 3.91 1.11
N ALA A 54 -2.72 4.12 2.12
CA ALA A 54 -3.21 4.49 3.45
C ALA A 54 -3.83 5.89 3.41
N ILE A 55 -5.04 6.03 3.93
CA ILE A 55 -5.75 7.32 4.06
C ILE A 55 -5.83 7.79 5.53
N GLU A 56 -5.70 6.87 6.48
CA GLU A 56 -5.78 7.15 7.91
C GLU A 56 -4.93 6.15 8.70
N ASN A 57 -4.41 6.57 9.85
CA ASN A 57 -3.81 5.68 10.82
C ASN A 57 -4.25 6.06 12.25
N SER A 58 -4.29 5.08 13.16
CA SER A 58 -4.85 5.25 14.51
C SER A 58 -3.97 6.09 15.46
N LEU A 59 -2.74 6.45 15.08
CA LEU A 59 -1.81 7.18 15.94
C LEU A 59 -1.73 8.67 15.57
N ALA A 60 -1.60 8.95 14.28
CA ALA A 60 -1.43 10.28 13.69
C ALA A 60 -2.70 10.79 13.00
N GLY A 61 -3.76 9.98 12.93
CA GLY A 61 -5.03 10.33 12.30
C GLY A 61 -4.97 10.33 10.77
N SER A 62 -5.78 11.19 10.16
CA SER A 62 -5.96 11.29 8.71
C SER A 62 -4.68 11.72 8.00
N ILE A 63 -4.37 11.07 6.88
CA ILE A 63 -3.20 11.37 6.05
C ILE A 63 -3.63 12.39 4.98
N LEU A 64 -3.78 13.66 5.40
CA LEU A 64 -4.30 14.74 4.56
C LEU A 64 -3.62 14.88 3.18
N PRO A 65 -2.29 14.72 3.04
CA PRO A 65 -1.66 14.75 1.72
C PRO A 65 -2.24 13.71 0.75
N ASN A 66 -2.61 12.53 1.23
CA ASN A 66 -3.19 11.46 0.42
C ASN A 66 -4.64 11.76 0.03
N TYR A 67 -5.41 12.41 0.91
CA TYR A 67 -6.74 12.93 0.57
C TYR A 67 -6.66 13.96 -0.58
N ASN A 68 -5.69 14.86 -0.55
CA ASN A 68 -5.49 15.84 -1.62
C ASN A 68 -5.14 15.15 -2.95
N LEU A 69 -4.26 14.15 -2.92
CA LEU A 69 -3.94 13.37 -4.12
C LEU A 69 -5.15 12.67 -4.72
N LEU A 70 -6.05 12.12 -3.90
CA LEU A 70 -7.28 11.51 -4.37
C LEU A 70 -8.25 12.55 -4.96
N LYS A 71 -8.41 13.69 -4.28
CA LYS A 71 -9.28 14.79 -4.74
C LYS A 71 -8.85 15.38 -6.09
N GLU A 72 -7.55 15.47 -6.32
CA GLU A 72 -6.96 16.01 -7.56
C GLU A 72 -6.87 14.97 -8.70
N SER A 73 -7.27 13.72 -8.44
CA SER A 73 -7.09 12.61 -9.37
C SER A 73 -8.42 12.16 -9.97
N PRO A 74 -8.44 11.66 -11.22
CA PRO A 74 -9.63 11.02 -11.80
C PRO A 74 -9.91 9.63 -11.22
N MET A 75 -9.09 9.14 -10.29
CA MET A 75 -9.23 7.82 -9.70
C MET A 75 -10.47 7.71 -8.82
N ARG A 76 -11.05 6.50 -8.76
CA ARG A 76 -12.19 6.19 -7.90
C ARG A 76 -11.78 5.23 -6.80
N ILE A 77 -12.30 5.46 -5.60
CA ILE A 77 -12.17 4.51 -4.49
C ILE A 77 -13.17 3.38 -4.76
N VAL A 78 -12.67 2.16 -4.84
CA VAL A 78 -13.47 0.96 -5.17
C VAL A 78 -13.55 -0.06 -4.04
N GLY A 79 -12.97 0.27 -2.89
CA GLY A 79 -13.00 -0.55 -1.69
C GLY A 79 -12.09 -0.01 -0.60
N GLU A 80 -12.14 -0.66 0.56
CA GLU A 80 -11.39 -0.29 1.75
C GLU A 80 -10.92 -1.53 2.50
N ILE A 81 -9.89 -1.36 3.32
CA ILE A 81 -9.39 -2.40 4.22
C ILE A 81 -8.80 -1.78 5.49
N TYR A 82 -9.12 -2.39 6.63
CA TYR A 82 -8.50 -2.07 7.91
C TYR A 82 -7.37 -3.06 8.20
N LEU A 83 -6.15 -2.54 8.37
CA LEU A 83 -4.99 -3.36 8.71
C LEU A 83 -4.54 -3.06 10.14
N ARG A 84 -4.64 -4.05 11.03
CA ARG A 84 -4.02 -3.99 12.35
C ARG A 84 -2.50 -4.05 12.20
N ILE A 85 -1.83 -2.95 12.52
CA ILE A 85 -0.37 -2.86 12.52
C ILE A 85 0.20 -3.67 13.69
N LYS A 86 1.11 -4.59 13.37
CA LYS A 86 1.90 -5.36 14.34
C LYS A 86 3.36 -5.16 13.98
N GLN A 87 4.10 -4.46 14.84
CA GLN A 87 5.55 -4.32 14.69
C GLN A 87 6.22 -5.59 15.18
N ASN A 88 7.32 -5.97 14.52
CA ASN A 88 8.11 -7.13 14.88
C ASN A 88 9.54 -6.69 15.14
N LEU A 89 10.12 -7.15 16.24
CA LEU A 89 11.56 -7.06 16.45
C LEU A 89 12.23 -8.13 15.59
N VAL A 90 13.15 -7.71 14.72
CA VAL A 90 13.85 -8.58 13.78
C VAL A 90 15.35 -8.47 13.98
N ALA A 91 16.05 -9.61 13.90
CA ALA A 91 17.50 -9.69 14.00
C ALA A 91 18.03 -10.77 13.07
N LEU A 92 19.33 -10.73 12.78
CA LEU A 92 20.00 -11.81 12.07
C LEU A 92 20.03 -13.09 12.92
N PRO A 93 20.14 -14.28 12.30
CA PRO A 93 20.24 -15.53 13.03
C PRO A 93 21.36 -15.51 14.08
N GLY A 94 21.05 -15.93 15.31
CA GLY A 94 22.01 -16.00 16.43
C GLY A 94 22.19 -14.71 17.23
N GLN A 95 21.49 -13.63 16.89
CA GLN A 95 21.49 -12.40 17.69
C GLN A 95 20.54 -12.52 18.89
N THR A 96 20.94 -11.98 20.04
CA THR A 96 20.15 -11.94 21.28
C THR A 96 19.77 -10.50 21.63
N ILE A 97 18.73 -10.35 22.44
CA ILE A 97 18.44 -9.12 23.17
C ILE A 97 19.18 -9.28 24.49
N ASP A 98 20.04 -8.32 24.85
CA ASP A 98 20.75 -8.33 26.14
C ASP A 98 19.79 -8.33 27.34
#